data_AF-A0A9X9WU56-F1
#
_entry.id   AF-A0A9X9WU56-F1
#
_cell.length_a   1.000
_cell.length_b   1.000
_cell.length_c   1.000
_cell.angle_alpha   90.00
_cell.angle_beta   90.00
_cell.angle_gamma   90.00
#
_symmetry.space_group_name_H-M   'P 1'
#
loop_
_entity.id
_entity.type
_entity.pdbx_description
1 polymer ?
#
loop_
_entity_poly.entity_id
_entity_poly.type
_entity_poly.pdbx_seq_one_letter_code
_entity_poly.pdbx_strand_id
1 'polypeptide(L)'
;MHASSTGSNACGDRRARRPGTRPTPRATRIIAVGRLKAGPEAALYAHYAARLRPPPEVTEIPEARGSAAEVRRREGTALLAALPADGVAVALDLGGEAPDSEAFAAMLTRWEEAGRTPCFLIGGAEGLDPSVLARADRRIALGPMTWPHFLVRGMLAEQLYRAQAIRQNHPYHRAWRP
;
A
#
# COMPACT_ATOMS: atom_id res chain seq x y z
N MET A 1 -7.92 -67.39 -18.66
CA MET A 1 -7.76 -67.04 -17.24
C MET A 1 -6.32 -66.64 -17.00
N HIS A 2 -6.16 -65.48 -16.34
CA HIS A 2 -5.01 -64.84 -15.67
C HIS A 2 -3.57 -65.08 -16.18
N ALA A 3 -2.84 -64.10 -16.71
CA ALA A 3 -2.36 -62.81 -16.16
C ALA A 3 -1.01 -62.91 -15.41
N SER A 4 0.01 -62.28 -16.04
CA SER A 4 0.90 -61.26 -15.47
C SER A 4 1.85 -61.59 -14.29
N SER A 5 3.16 -61.40 -14.47
CA SER A 5 3.85 -60.13 -14.09
C SER A 5 5.40 -60.27 -14.09
N THR A 6 6.06 -59.67 -15.09
CA THR A 6 7.47 -59.25 -14.99
C THR A 6 7.49 -57.82 -14.44
N GLY A 7 8.09 -57.64 -13.27
CA GLY A 7 8.29 -56.33 -12.65
C GLY A 7 9.30 -55.50 -13.42
N SER A 8 8.85 -54.37 -13.97
CA SER A 8 9.71 -53.33 -14.53
C SER A 8 9.79 -52.17 -13.53
N ASN A 9 10.99 -51.94 -13.00
CA ASN A 9 11.31 -50.78 -12.17
C ASN A 9 11.30 -49.51 -13.03
N ALA A 10 10.22 -48.73 -12.95
CA ALA A 10 10.22 -47.35 -13.44
C ALA A 10 10.80 -46.42 -12.37
N CYS A 11 12.08 -46.06 -12.57
CA CYS A 11 12.74 -44.95 -11.89
C CYS A 11 11.95 -43.66 -12.17
N GLY A 12 11.22 -43.16 -11.17
CA GLY A 12 10.46 -41.92 -11.26
C GLY A 12 11.39 -40.71 -11.36
N ASP A 13 11.34 -40.04 -12.52
CA ASP A 13 11.93 -38.73 -12.80
C ASP A 13 11.33 -37.67 -11.85
N ARG A 14 11.93 -37.52 -10.65
CA ARG A 14 11.67 -36.41 -9.74
C ARG A 14 12.31 -35.15 -10.33
N ARG A 15 11.63 -34.52 -11.28
CA ARG A 15 11.98 -33.16 -11.70
C ARG A 15 11.79 -32.23 -10.51
N ALA A 16 12.90 -31.87 -9.87
CA ALA A 16 12.98 -30.79 -8.91
C ALA A 16 12.41 -29.53 -9.58
N ARG A 17 11.29 -29.01 -9.05
CA ARG A 17 10.78 -27.70 -9.41
C ARG A 17 11.89 -26.69 -9.11
N ARG A 18 12.42 -26.04 -10.15
CA ARG A 18 13.32 -24.89 -9.98
C ARG A 18 12.62 -23.87 -9.08
N PRO A 19 13.28 -23.31 -8.05
CA PRO A 19 12.70 -22.23 -7.30
C PRO A 19 12.45 -21.08 -8.28
N GLY A 20 11.16 -20.77 -8.51
CA GLY A 20 10.77 -19.65 -9.36
C GLY A 20 11.42 -18.39 -8.82
N THR A 21 12.00 -17.58 -9.71
CA THR A 21 12.60 -16.30 -9.36
C THR A 21 11.56 -15.48 -8.59
N ARG A 22 11.83 -15.20 -7.31
CA ARG A 22 10.91 -14.40 -6.49
C ARG A 22 10.78 -13.04 -7.19
N PRO A 23 9.57 -12.58 -7.53
CA PRO A 23 9.41 -11.29 -8.20
C PRO A 23 10.07 -10.21 -7.36
N THR A 24 10.82 -9.32 -8.01
CA THR A 24 11.44 -8.18 -7.33
C THR A 24 10.33 -7.33 -6.69
N PRO A 25 10.41 -7.01 -5.39
CA PRO A 25 9.37 -6.24 -4.73
C PRO A 25 9.22 -4.88 -5.42
N ARG A 26 7.99 -4.59 -5.87
CA ARG A 26 7.64 -3.32 -6.51
C ARG A 26 7.50 -2.23 -5.44
N ALA A 27 7.87 -1.00 -5.77
CA ALA A 27 7.66 0.13 -4.88
C ALA A 27 6.18 0.37 -4.62
N THR A 28 5.83 0.61 -3.35
CA THR A 28 4.52 1.13 -2.97
C THR A 28 4.31 2.49 -3.62
N ARG A 29 3.10 2.79 -4.07
CA ARG A 29 2.76 4.09 -4.66
C ARG A 29 1.94 4.93 -3.70
N ILE A 30 2.23 6.22 -3.64
CA ILE A 30 1.46 7.23 -2.91
C ILE A 30 0.99 8.28 -3.92
N ILE A 31 -0.31 8.34 -4.16
CA ILE A 31 -0.94 9.31 -5.05
C ILE A 31 -1.74 10.26 -4.15
N ALA A 32 -1.29 11.50 -4.05
CA ALA A 32 -1.77 12.40 -3.03
C ALA A 32 -2.05 13.79 -3.58
N VAL A 33 -3.18 14.35 -3.20
CA VAL A 33 -3.48 15.76 -3.43
C VAL A 33 -2.55 16.63 -2.57
N GLY A 34 -2.15 17.77 -3.13
CA GLY A 34 -1.28 18.74 -2.49
C GLY A 34 0.19 18.45 -2.75
N ARG A 35 0.92 19.49 -3.15
CA ARG A 35 2.39 19.45 -3.23
C ARG A 35 2.98 19.69 -1.85
N LEU A 36 3.77 18.74 -1.34
CA LEU A 36 4.43 18.94 -0.05
C LEU A 36 5.49 20.03 -0.17
N LYS A 37 5.32 21.10 0.60
CA LYS A 37 6.29 22.19 0.72
C LYS A 37 7.30 21.89 1.82
N ALA A 38 8.45 22.54 1.78
CA ALA A 38 9.43 22.45 2.86
C ALA A 38 8.77 22.82 4.20
N GLY A 39 8.94 21.97 5.21
CA GLY A 39 8.27 22.09 6.49
C GLY A 39 8.31 20.78 7.29
N PRO A 40 7.72 20.76 8.49
CA PRO A 40 7.71 19.60 9.37
C PRO A 40 7.12 18.33 8.72
N GLU A 41 6.06 18.46 7.95
CA GLU A 41 5.40 17.34 7.25
C GLU A 41 6.30 16.74 6.18
N ALA A 42 7.04 17.57 5.44
CA ALA A 42 8.03 17.13 4.46
C ALA A 42 9.22 16.46 5.12
N ALA A 43 9.71 17.02 6.22
CA ALA A 43 10.78 16.41 6.99
C ALA A 43 10.36 15.04 7.55
N LEU A 44 9.13 14.92 8.06
CA LEU A 44 8.57 13.68 8.58
C LEU A 44 8.46 12.61 7.47
N TYR A 45 7.88 12.97 6.33
CA TYR A 45 7.79 12.07 5.18
C TYR A 45 9.19 11.63 4.72
N ALA A 46 10.11 12.57 4.51
CA ALA A 46 11.46 12.29 4.03
C ALA A 46 12.24 11.39 5.00
N HIS A 47 12.08 11.59 6.31
CA HIS A 47 12.68 10.78 7.34
C HIS A 47 12.33 9.28 7.14
N TYR A 48 11.06 8.94 7.00
CA TYR A 48 10.68 7.52 6.85
C TYR A 48 10.88 7.00 5.43
N ALA A 49 10.62 7.80 4.39
CA ALA A 49 10.82 7.41 3.01
C ALA A 49 12.27 7.00 2.72
N ALA A 50 13.26 7.69 3.30
CA ALA A 50 14.67 7.37 3.14
C ALA A 50 15.08 5.99 3.73
N ARG A 51 14.26 5.42 4.63
CA ARG A 51 14.50 4.13 5.28
C ARG A 51 13.77 2.96 4.61
N LEU A 52 12.77 3.26 3.78
CA LEU A 52 12.02 2.25 3.05
C LEU A 52 12.86 1.62 1.93
N ARG A 53 12.70 0.31 1.74
CA ARG A 53 13.38 -0.45 0.68
C ARG A 53 12.36 -1.35 -0.03
N PRO A 54 12.00 -1.08 -1.30
CA PRO A 54 12.30 0.14 -2.05
C PRO A 54 11.60 1.38 -1.46
N PRO A 55 12.10 2.61 -1.74
CA PRO A 55 11.39 3.84 -1.38
C PRO A 55 10.04 3.94 -2.13
N PRO A 56 9.01 4.59 -1.56
CA PRO A 56 7.75 4.79 -2.25
C PRO A 56 7.87 5.68 -3.49
N GLU A 57 7.12 5.34 -4.53
CA GLU A 57 6.89 6.22 -5.68
C GLU A 57 5.77 7.20 -5.31
N VAL A 58 6.01 8.52 -5.46
CA VAL A 58 5.02 9.55 -5.13
C VAL A 58 4.54 10.26 -6.38
N THR A 59 3.22 10.40 -6.51
CA THR A 59 2.58 11.26 -7.50
C THR A 59 1.78 12.33 -6.77
N GLU A 60 2.14 13.60 -6.99
CA GLU A 60 1.46 14.73 -6.38
C GLU A 60 0.43 15.32 -7.35
N ILE A 61 -0.81 15.37 -6.91
CA ILE A 61 -1.91 16.00 -7.64
C ILE A 61 -2.06 17.45 -7.14
N PRO A 62 -2.02 18.47 -8.02
CA PRO A 62 -2.25 19.85 -7.62
C PRO A 62 -3.62 20.03 -6.96
N GLU A 63 -3.68 20.87 -5.92
CA GLU A 63 -4.95 21.25 -5.29
C GLU A 63 -5.86 21.95 -6.30
N ALA A 64 -7.12 21.54 -6.35
CA ALA A 64 -8.11 22.16 -7.21
C ALA A 64 -8.65 23.45 -6.57
N ARG A 65 -9.33 24.26 -7.39
CA ARG A 65 -10.05 25.46 -6.95
C ARG A 65 -11.50 25.39 -7.39
N GLY A 66 -12.39 25.99 -6.61
CA GLY A 66 -13.83 26.04 -6.87
C GLY A 66 -14.63 25.81 -5.59
N SER A 67 -15.91 25.47 -5.73
CA SER A 67 -16.71 24.98 -4.60
C SER A 67 -16.17 23.65 -4.07
N ALA A 68 -16.47 23.33 -2.81
CA ALA A 68 -16.07 22.06 -2.17
C ALA A 68 -16.40 20.82 -3.03
N ALA A 69 -17.59 20.80 -3.66
CA ALA A 69 -18.01 19.70 -4.54
C ALA A 69 -17.19 19.64 -5.84
N GLU A 70 -16.84 20.79 -6.43
CA GLU A 70 -16.02 20.84 -7.65
C GLU A 70 -14.57 20.47 -7.37
N VAL A 71 -14.02 20.93 -6.25
CA VAL A 71 -12.67 20.60 -5.78
C VAL A 71 -12.56 19.09 -5.62
N ARG A 72 -13.41 18.49 -4.78
CA ARG A 72 -13.45 17.05 -4.54
C ARG A 72 -13.58 16.24 -5.83
N ARG A 73 -14.49 16.62 -6.73
CA ARG A 73 -14.68 15.94 -8.03
C ARG A 73 -13.42 16.01 -8.91
N ARG A 74 -12.83 17.20 -9.08
CA ARG A 74 -11.65 17.41 -9.93
C ARG A 74 -10.44 16.64 -9.41
N GLU A 75 -10.21 16.71 -8.11
CA GLU A 75 -9.16 15.96 -7.43
C GLU A 75 -9.38 14.44 -7.54
N GLY A 76 -10.63 13.98 -7.35
CA GLY A 76 -11.00 12.58 -7.53
C GLY A 76 -10.71 12.05 -8.93
N THR A 77 -11.09 12.79 -9.97
CA THR A 77 -10.74 12.44 -11.36
C THR A 77 -9.23 12.35 -11.57
N ALA A 78 -8.46 13.30 -11.03
CA ALA A 78 -7.01 13.30 -11.18
C ALA A 78 -6.32 12.16 -10.41
N LEU A 79 -6.79 11.82 -9.20
CA LEU A 79 -6.33 10.67 -8.43
C LEU A 79 -6.57 9.36 -9.18
N LEU A 80 -7.78 9.18 -9.74
CA LEU A 80 -8.13 7.99 -10.52
C LEU A 80 -7.34 7.89 -11.82
N ALA A 81 -7.08 9.02 -12.49
CA ALA A 81 -6.27 9.03 -13.71
C ALA A 81 -4.79 8.64 -13.44
N ALA A 82 -4.27 8.97 -12.26
CA ALA A 82 -2.92 8.58 -11.85
C ALA A 82 -2.84 7.15 -11.30
N LEU A 83 -3.98 6.51 -10.99
CA LEU A 83 -4.03 5.15 -10.44
C LEU A 83 -3.76 4.11 -11.54
N PRO A 84 -2.71 3.28 -11.39
CA PRO A 84 -2.44 2.16 -12.30
C PRO A 84 -3.55 1.12 -12.26
N ALA A 85 -3.92 0.58 -13.43
CA ALA A 85 -5.03 -0.36 -13.57
C ALA A 85 -4.87 -1.65 -12.74
N ASP A 86 -3.63 -2.13 -12.59
CA ASP A 86 -3.26 -3.36 -11.86
C ASP A 86 -2.93 -3.14 -10.37
N GLY A 87 -2.92 -1.88 -9.91
CA GLY A 87 -2.66 -1.52 -8.53
C GLY A 87 -3.80 -1.91 -7.58
N VAL A 88 -3.45 -2.24 -6.33
CA VAL A 88 -4.43 -2.30 -5.23
C VAL A 88 -4.71 -0.87 -4.79
N ALA A 89 -5.91 -0.36 -5.06
CA ALA A 89 -6.29 0.98 -4.66
C ALA A 89 -6.65 1.02 -3.18
N VAL A 90 -5.87 1.76 -2.38
CA VAL A 90 -6.08 1.90 -0.94
C VAL A 90 -6.42 3.36 -0.64
N ALA A 91 -7.70 3.64 -0.39
CA ALA A 91 -8.14 4.97 -0.01
C ALA A 91 -7.86 5.22 1.47
N LEU A 92 -7.12 6.29 1.79
CA LEU A 92 -7.01 6.78 3.16
C LEU A 92 -8.22 7.65 3.47
N ASP A 93 -9.12 7.12 4.29
CA ASP A 93 -10.46 7.66 4.50
C ASP A 93 -10.94 7.40 5.93
N LEU A 94 -11.58 8.39 6.54
CA LEU A 94 -12.04 8.31 7.93
C LEU A 94 -13.09 7.21 8.15
N GLY A 95 -13.89 6.89 7.12
CA GLY A 95 -14.87 5.80 7.16
C GLY A 95 -14.32 4.42 6.79
N GLY A 96 -12.99 4.28 6.74
CA GLY A 96 -12.31 3.01 6.48
C GLY A 96 -12.10 2.15 7.73
N GLU A 97 -11.55 0.95 7.51
CA GLU A 97 -11.09 0.08 8.59
C GLU A 97 -9.89 0.72 9.30
N ALA A 98 -9.78 0.57 10.61
CA ALA A 98 -8.66 1.06 11.41
C ALA A 98 -7.80 -0.12 11.91
N PRO A 99 -6.97 -0.75 11.05
CA PRO A 99 -6.11 -1.84 11.47
C PRO A 99 -5.04 -1.34 12.45
N ASP A 100 -4.64 -2.20 13.38
CA ASP A 100 -3.38 -1.99 14.10
C ASP A 100 -2.17 -2.22 13.16
N SER A 101 -0.97 -1.99 13.68
CA SER A 101 0.26 -2.11 12.88
C SER A 101 0.53 -3.53 12.38
N GLU A 102 0.16 -4.58 13.12
CA GLU A 102 0.38 -5.97 12.71
C GLU A 102 -0.58 -6.37 11.60
N ALA A 103 -1.86 -6.01 11.74
CA ALA A 103 -2.89 -6.21 10.73
C ALA A 103 -2.54 -5.46 9.43
N PHE A 104 -2.08 -4.21 9.54
CA PHE A 104 -1.63 -3.42 8.39
C PHE A 104 -0.40 -4.05 7.71
N ALA A 105 0.59 -4.51 8.48
CA ALA A 105 1.76 -5.19 7.93
C ALA A 105 1.39 -6.51 7.22
N ALA A 106 0.44 -7.26 7.77
CA ALA A 106 -0.08 -8.48 7.16
C ALA A 106 -0.84 -8.20 5.85
N MET A 107 -1.63 -7.12 5.78
CA MET A 107 -2.31 -6.69 4.55
C MET A 107 -1.31 -6.40 3.43
N LEU A 108 -0.28 -5.59 3.71
CA LEU A 108 0.77 -5.26 2.77
C LEU A 108 1.51 -6.50 2.26
N THR A 109 1.87 -7.40 3.19
CA THR A 109 2.57 -8.66 2.87
C THR A 109 1.76 -9.50 1.89
N ARG A 110 0.45 -9.66 2.12
CA ARG A 110 -0.44 -10.43 1.22
C ARG A 110 -0.47 -9.87 -0.20
N TRP A 111 -0.48 -8.55 -0.37
CA TRP A 111 -0.46 -7.95 -1.70
C TRP A 111 0.87 -8.14 -2.40
N GLU A 112 1.98 -7.96 -1.69
CA GLU A 112 3.31 -8.16 -2.24
C GLU A 112 3.56 -9.63 -2.64
N GLU A 113 3.13 -10.60 -1.82
CA GLU A 113 3.21 -12.02 -2.13
C GLU A 113 2.37 -12.41 -3.34
N ALA A 114 1.24 -11.72 -3.56
CA ALA A 114 0.42 -11.84 -4.75
C ALA A 114 1.00 -11.07 -5.97
N GLY A 115 2.16 -10.43 -5.83
CA GLY A 115 2.79 -9.63 -6.88
C GLY A 115 2.04 -8.34 -7.23
N ARG A 116 1.11 -7.90 -6.37
CA ARG A 116 0.32 -6.67 -6.56
C ARG A 116 0.95 -5.50 -5.82
N THR A 117 0.91 -4.32 -6.43
CA THR A 117 1.44 -3.09 -5.83
C THR A 117 0.33 -2.32 -5.11
N PRO A 118 0.47 -2.00 -3.81
CA PRO A 118 -0.43 -1.06 -3.14
C PRO A 118 -0.22 0.37 -3.65
N CYS A 119 -1.34 1.03 -3.95
CA CYS A 119 -1.44 2.41 -4.39
C CYS A 119 -2.33 3.19 -3.40
N PHE A 120 -1.70 3.94 -2.51
CA PHE A 120 -2.38 4.74 -1.50
C PHE A 120 -2.91 6.05 -2.10
N LEU A 121 -4.19 6.31 -1.92
CA LEU A 121 -4.88 7.51 -2.41
C LEU A 121 -5.16 8.44 -1.23
N ILE A 122 -4.63 9.67 -1.28
CA ILE A 122 -4.79 10.69 -0.23
C ILE A 122 -5.51 11.89 -0.84
N GLY A 123 -6.69 12.21 -0.31
CA GLY A 123 -7.48 13.37 -0.73
C GLY A 123 -6.91 14.71 -0.23
N GLY A 124 -7.46 15.81 -0.76
CA GLY A 124 -7.15 17.16 -0.30
C GLY A 124 -7.96 17.54 0.96
N ALA A 125 -8.09 18.85 1.21
CA ALA A 125 -8.86 19.37 2.34
C ALA A 125 -10.34 18.92 2.35
N GLU A 126 -10.91 18.67 1.16
CA GLU A 126 -12.31 18.29 0.97
C GLU A 126 -12.54 16.76 1.01
N GLY A 127 -11.50 15.98 1.29
CA GLY A 127 -11.55 14.52 1.30
C GLY A 127 -11.56 13.89 -0.09
N LEU A 128 -11.91 12.60 -0.14
CA LEU A 128 -11.97 11.82 -1.37
C LEU A 128 -13.35 11.90 -2.02
N ASP A 129 -13.38 11.98 -3.35
CA ASP A 129 -14.63 11.88 -4.10
C ASP A 129 -15.25 10.48 -3.98
N PRO A 130 -16.60 10.37 -3.95
CA PRO A 130 -17.27 9.07 -3.91
C PRO A 130 -16.82 8.09 -5.01
N SER A 131 -16.43 8.58 -6.19
CA SER A 131 -15.88 7.73 -7.26
C SER A 131 -14.54 7.09 -6.88
N VAL A 132 -13.69 7.79 -6.13
CA VAL A 132 -12.43 7.26 -5.61
C VAL A 132 -12.70 6.18 -4.57
N LEU A 133 -13.65 6.44 -3.65
CA LEU A 133 -14.04 5.48 -2.63
C LEU A 133 -14.66 4.21 -3.24
N ALA A 134 -15.47 4.37 -4.29
CA ALA A 134 -16.08 3.25 -5.01
C ALA A 134 -15.04 2.41 -5.78
N ARG A 135 -13.99 3.02 -6.31
CA ARG A 135 -12.87 2.29 -6.96
C ARG A 135 -11.96 1.61 -5.94
N ALA A 136 -11.89 2.07 -4.70
CA ALA A 136 -10.93 1.57 -3.73
C ALA A 136 -11.13 0.07 -3.45
N ASP A 137 -10.06 -0.72 -3.56
CA ASP A 137 -10.04 -2.11 -3.13
C ASP A 137 -10.11 -2.21 -1.60
N ARG A 138 -9.56 -1.21 -0.89
CA ARG A 138 -9.63 -1.05 0.57
C ARG A 138 -9.76 0.40 0.97
N ARG A 139 -10.46 0.64 2.09
CA ARG A 139 -10.51 1.92 2.78
C ARG A 139 -9.86 1.75 4.15
N ILE A 140 -8.88 2.59 4.46
CA ILE A 140 -8.14 2.54 5.72
C ILE A 140 -8.21 3.90 6.41
N ALA A 141 -8.58 3.90 7.68
CA ALA A 141 -8.50 5.05 8.57
C ALA A 141 -7.21 4.99 9.40
N LEU A 142 -6.56 6.13 9.61
CA LEU A 142 -5.41 6.25 10.53
C LEU A 142 -5.84 6.50 11.99
N GLY A 143 -7.14 6.55 12.25
CA GLY A 143 -7.75 6.82 13.54
C GLY A 143 -9.10 7.52 13.39
N PRO A 144 -9.83 7.75 14.49
CA PRO A 144 -11.16 8.37 14.47
C PRO A 144 -11.13 9.89 14.34
N MET A 145 -9.94 10.52 14.44
CA MET A 145 -9.76 11.97 14.34
C MET A 145 -9.51 12.40 12.89
N THR A 146 -9.90 13.64 12.58
CA THR A 146 -9.58 14.27 11.29
C THR A 146 -8.12 14.74 11.30
N TRP A 147 -7.34 14.20 10.38
CA TRP A 147 -5.93 14.55 10.21
C TRP A 147 -5.72 15.45 8.98
N PRO A 148 -4.86 16.48 9.06
CA PRO A 148 -4.47 17.25 7.88
C PRO A 148 -3.81 16.35 6.83
N HIS A 149 -4.20 16.48 5.56
CA HIS A 149 -3.76 15.57 4.50
C HIS A 149 -2.22 15.54 4.30
N PHE A 150 -1.52 16.65 4.54
CA PHE A 150 -0.05 16.68 4.52
C PHE A 150 0.58 15.84 5.64
N LEU A 151 0.00 15.86 6.84
CA LEU A 151 0.43 15.02 7.96
C LEU A 151 0.14 13.55 7.70
N VAL A 152 -1.01 13.23 7.11
CA VAL A 152 -1.39 11.87 6.70
C VAL A 152 -0.30 11.22 5.84
N ARG A 153 0.36 11.98 4.94
CA ARG A 153 1.45 11.44 4.12
C ARG A 153 2.67 11.01 4.95
N GLY A 154 3.05 11.80 5.95
CA GLY A 154 4.12 11.46 6.89
C GLY A 154 3.77 10.27 7.78
N MET A 155 2.54 10.23 8.30
CA MET A 155 2.02 9.10 9.09
C MET A 155 1.99 7.80 8.29
N LEU A 156 1.54 7.85 7.03
CA LEU A 156 1.57 6.69 6.13
C LEU A 156 3.00 6.19 5.92
N ALA A 157 3.95 7.09 5.63
CA ALA A 157 5.36 6.70 5.44
C ALA A 157 5.94 6.01 6.69
N GLU A 158 5.59 6.49 7.88
CA GLU A 158 5.96 5.85 9.14
C GLU A 158 5.36 4.44 9.27
N GLN A 159 4.05 4.28 9.02
CA GLN A 159 3.39 2.98 9.12
C GLN A 159 3.89 1.98 8.06
N LEU A 160 4.24 2.46 6.86
CA LEU A 160 4.91 1.64 5.85
C LEU A 160 6.29 1.16 6.35
N TYR A 161 7.06 2.04 6.97
CA TYR A 161 8.36 1.67 7.54
C TYR A 161 8.20 0.68 8.69
N ARG A 162 7.22 0.91 9.57
CA ARG A 162 6.85 -0.01 10.65
C ARG A 162 6.45 -1.39 10.13
N ALA A 163 5.65 -1.45 9.05
CA ALA A 163 5.27 -2.70 8.42
C ALA A 163 6.49 -3.44 7.84
N GLN A 164 7.43 -2.75 7.19
CA GLN A 164 8.70 -3.36 6.76
C GLN A 164 9.53 -3.86 7.96
N ALA A 165 9.60 -3.09 9.04
CA ALA A 165 10.30 -3.48 10.26
C ALA A 165 9.69 -4.73 10.91
N ILE A 166 8.36 -4.82 11.01
CA ILE A 166 7.64 -6.02 11.50
C ILE A 166 8.02 -7.24 10.67
N ARG A 167 7.95 -7.14 9.32
CA ARG A 167 8.27 -8.24 8.41
C ARG A 167 9.72 -8.72 8.50
N GLN A 168 10.63 -7.81 8.86
CA GLN A 168 12.06 -8.09 9.00
C GLN A 168 12.45 -8.51 10.43
N ASN A 169 11.48 -8.63 11.35
CA ASN A 169 11.72 -8.81 12.78
C ASN A 169 12.71 -7.76 13.35
N HIS A 170 12.63 -6.52 12.85
CA HIS A 170 13.54 -5.44 13.22
C HIS A 170 13.13 -4.81 14.57
N PRO A 171 14.09 -4.47 15.47
CA PRO A 171 13.79 -3.95 16.82
C PRO A 171 13.01 -2.63 16.89
N TYR A 172 12.84 -1.93 15.76
CA TYR A 172 11.99 -0.74 15.66
C TYR A 172 10.55 -1.07 16.01
N HIS A 173 10.07 -2.25 15.61
CA HIS A 173 8.85 -2.81 16.16
C HIS A 173 9.19 -3.52 17.47
N ARG A 174 9.13 -2.78 18.57
CA ARG A 174 9.02 -3.39 19.89
C ARG A 174 7.58 -3.85 19.98
N ALA A 175 7.34 -5.17 19.96
CA ALA A 175 6.06 -5.73 20.35
C ALA A 175 5.60 -4.99 21.61
N TRP A 176 4.47 -4.30 21.50
CA TRP A 176 4.01 -3.36 22.52
C TRP A 176 4.09 -4.03 23.91
N ARG A 177 4.75 -3.37 24.88
CA ARG A 177 4.60 -3.73 26.28
C ARG A 177 3.31 -3.04 26.77
N PRO A 178 2.39 -3.79 27.42
CA PRO A 178 1.10 -3.29 27.87
C PRO A 178 1.20 -2.00 28.67
#